data_AF-A0A480PKG6-F1
#
_entry.id   AF-A0A480PKG6-F1
#
_cell.length_a   1.000
_cell.length_b   1.000
_cell.length_c   1.000
_cell.angle_alpha   90.00
_cell.angle_beta   90.00
_cell.angle_gamma   90.00
#
_symmetry.space_group_name_H-M   'P 1'
#
loop_
_entity.id
_entity.type
_entity.pdbx_description
1 polymer ?
#
loop_
_entity_poly.entity_id
_entity_poly.type
_entity_poly.pdbx_seq_one_letter_code
_entity_poly.pdbx_strand_id
1 'polypeptide(L)'
;MKNQDKKNGTAKQSGHTSNPKNTPGQPEAGPEGGQGRPSQSAPTTEAEGSTSQAPGKAEGAQAKTGALRDVSEELSRQLEDILSTYCIDNNQGGPGEDGAQGEPGEPEDAEKSRTYASRNGEPEPETPVVNGEKEPSKGEPGADEIRASDEVVDRDHRRPQEKKKAKGLGKEITLLMQTLNTLSTPEEKLAALCKKYAELLEEHRNSQKQMKLLQKKQSQLVQEKDHLRGEHSKAVLARSKLESLCRELQRHNRSLKEEGVQRAREEEEKRKEVTSHFQVTLNDIQLQMEQHNERNSKLRQENVELAERLKKLIEQYELREEHIDKVFKHKDLQQQLVDAKLQQAQEMLKEAEERHQREKDFVRLGPRGWGAWVLAYLIVRFVQEKLLPGETKALLP
;
A
#
# COMPACT_ATOMS: atom_id res chain seq x y z
N MET A 1 6.70 -35.00 42.43
CA MET A 1 5.33 -34.44 42.45
C MET A 1 4.88 -34.33 40.98
N LYS A 2 4.00 -35.16 40.38
CA LYS A 2 2.53 -35.34 40.61
C LYS A 2 1.85 -33.97 40.75
N ASN A 3 0.92 -33.47 39.90
CA ASN A 3 -0.13 -34.01 39.01
C ASN A 3 -0.28 -33.02 37.80
N GLN A 4 -0.76 -33.31 36.58
CA GLN A 4 -1.90 -34.07 36.02
C GLN A 4 -3.29 -33.44 36.24
N ASP A 5 -3.87 -32.87 35.18
CA ASP A 5 -5.30 -32.75 34.79
C ASP A 5 -5.32 -31.93 33.47
N LYS A 6 -5.72 -32.34 32.26
CA LYS A 6 -6.77 -33.21 31.68
C LYS A 6 -8.21 -32.79 32.01
N LYS A 7 -8.85 -32.07 31.07
CA LYS A 7 -10.23 -32.36 30.67
C LYS A 7 -10.56 -31.84 29.25
N ASN A 8 -11.04 -32.79 28.44
CA ASN A 8 -11.61 -32.68 27.11
C ASN A 8 -13.01 -32.07 27.11
N GLY A 9 -13.43 -31.57 25.93
CA GLY A 9 -14.84 -31.40 25.56
C GLY A 9 -15.00 -31.24 24.04
N THR A 10 -15.22 -32.36 23.35
CA THR A 10 -15.55 -32.48 21.92
C THR A 10 -17.05 -32.65 21.70
N ALA A 11 -17.50 -32.39 20.45
CA ALA A 11 -18.80 -32.64 19.78
C ALA A 11 -19.59 -31.34 19.48
N LYS A 12 -20.12 -31.07 18.29
CA LYS A 12 -20.62 -31.97 17.23
C LYS A 12 -20.77 -31.22 15.88
N GLN A 13 -20.51 -31.91 14.79
CA GLN A 13 -20.89 -31.57 13.42
C GLN A 13 -22.35 -31.92 13.13
N SER A 14 -23.02 -31.09 12.32
CA SER A 14 -24.11 -31.41 11.38
C SER A 14 -24.33 -30.12 10.56
N GLY A 15 -24.49 -30.05 9.26
CA GLY A 15 -24.93 -31.01 8.26
C GLY A 15 -25.61 -30.16 7.16
N HIS A 16 -25.23 -30.40 5.93
CA HIS A 16 -25.58 -29.68 4.70
C HIS A 16 -27.09 -29.65 4.37
N THR A 17 -27.49 -28.62 3.60
CA THR A 17 -28.42 -28.59 2.45
C THR A 17 -29.71 -27.77 2.52
N SER A 18 -29.92 -27.08 1.38
CA SER A 18 -31.17 -26.82 0.66
C SER A 18 -31.92 -25.50 0.88
N ASN A 19 -31.74 -24.64 -0.11
CA ASN A 19 -32.62 -23.57 -0.56
C ASN A 19 -33.95 -24.17 -1.07
N PRO A 20 -35.09 -23.47 -0.97
CA PRO A 20 -35.90 -23.31 -2.16
C PRO A 20 -36.49 -21.90 -2.36
N LYS A 21 -36.54 -21.53 -3.64
CA LYS A 21 -37.36 -20.48 -4.25
C LYS A 21 -38.83 -20.59 -3.83
N ASN A 22 -39.47 -19.44 -3.60
CA ASN A 22 -40.79 -19.15 -4.18
C ASN A 22 -41.16 -17.67 -4.09
N THR A 23 -41.20 -17.01 -5.25
CA THR A 23 -42.19 -15.98 -5.61
C THR A 23 -43.24 -16.67 -6.49
N PRO A 24 -44.53 -16.30 -6.38
CA PRO A 24 -45.18 -15.75 -7.57
C PRO A 24 -46.28 -14.71 -7.25
N GLY A 25 -46.49 -13.76 -8.18
CA GLY A 25 -47.79 -13.07 -8.29
C GLY A 25 -47.73 -11.61 -8.75
N GLN A 26 -47.63 -11.41 -10.07
CA GLN A 26 -48.22 -10.28 -10.80
C GLN A 26 -49.36 -10.85 -11.67
N PRO A 27 -50.47 -10.13 -11.93
CA PRO A 27 -50.61 -9.34 -13.17
C PRO A 27 -51.44 -8.05 -12.93
N GLU A 28 -51.58 -7.03 -13.79
CA GLU A 28 -51.84 -6.89 -15.23
C GLU A 28 -51.26 -5.53 -15.71
N ALA A 29 -50.59 -5.40 -16.87
CA ALA A 29 -51.07 -5.44 -18.25
C ALA A 29 -52.05 -4.32 -18.63
N GLY A 30 -51.55 -3.31 -19.35
CA GLY A 30 -52.33 -2.40 -20.17
C GLY A 30 -51.66 -2.28 -21.55
N PRO A 31 -52.42 -2.28 -22.67
CA PRO A 31 -51.85 -2.03 -23.99
C PRO A 31 -52.33 -0.73 -24.66
N GLU A 32 -51.34 -0.08 -25.28
CA GLU A 32 -51.30 0.47 -26.65
C GLU A 32 -52.13 1.67 -27.16
N GLY A 33 -51.45 2.45 -28.02
CA GLY A 33 -51.97 3.38 -29.04
C GLY A 33 -51.61 4.85 -28.75
N GLY A 34 -50.92 5.65 -29.57
CA GLY A 34 -50.73 5.64 -31.02
C GLY A 34 -51.13 7.02 -31.60
N GLN A 35 -50.13 7.89 -31.82
CA GLN A 35 -50.01 9.04 -32.76
C GLN A 35 -51.24 9.91 -33.16
N GLY A 36 -51.06 11.25 -33.15
CA GLY A 36 -51.74 12.16 -34.10
C GLY A 36 -52.14 13.57 -33.59
N ARG A 37 -51.40 14.60 -34.00
CA ARG A 37 -51.77 16.05 -34.02
C ARG A 37 -52.73 16.31 -35.22
N PRO A 38 -53.22 17.54 -35.55
CA PRO A 38 -53.29 18.84 -34.83
C PRO A 38 -54.65 19.59 -34.97
N SER A 39 -54.80 20.76 -34.31
CA SER A 39 -54.99 22.10 -34.96
C SER A 39 -56.00 23.06 -34.28
N GLN A 40 -55.66 24.37 -34.32
CA GLN A 40 -56.49 25.59 -34.22
C GLN A 40 -56.99 25.99 -32.83
N SER A 41 -57.02 27.26 -32.39
CA SER A 41 -56.79 28.58 -33.02
C SER A 41 -56.66 29.64 -31.91
N ALA A 42 -55.87 30.69 -32.14
CA ALA A 42 -55.82 31.92 -31.34
C ALA A 42 -57.11 32.77 -31.51
N PRO A 43 -57.33 33.78 -30.66
CA PRO A 43 -56.88 35.11 -31.09
C PRO A 43 -56.26 36.00 -30.01
N THR A 44 -55.63 37.03 -30.56
CA THR A 44 -54.87 38.17 -30.07
C THR A 44 -55.64 39.19 -29.22
N THR A 45 -54.96 39.81 -28.26
CA THR A 45 -55.09 41.25 -27.94
C THR A 45 -53.77 41.81 -27.45
N GLU A 46 -53.44 42.97 -27.98
CA GLU A 46 -52.21 43.77 -27.83
C GLU A 46 -52.15 44.50 -26.48
N ALA A 47 -50.91 44.80 -26.02
CA ALA A 47 -50.43 46.14 -25.62
C ALA A 47 -49.32 46.07 -24.54
N GLU A 48 -48.12 46.42 -25.00
CA GLU A 48 -46.99 47.16 -24.38
C GLU A 48 -46.79 47.21 -22.85
N GLY A 49 -45.52 46.99 -22.42
CA GLY A 49 -45.02 47.51 -21.14
C GLY A 49 -43.86 46.75 -20.48
N SER A 50 -42.63 47.11 -20.84
CA SER A 50 -41.35 47.09 -20.09
C SER A 50 -41.11 46.22 -18.81
N THR A 51 -39.96 45.53 -18.85
CA THR A 51 -38.98 45.28 -17.77
C THR A 51 -39.29 44.26 -16.66
N SER A 52 -38.57 43.12 -16.64
CA SER A 52 -37.68 42.67 -15.53
C SER A 52 -37.15 41.24 -15.70
N GLN A 53 -35.95 41.00 -15.17
CA GLN A 53 -35.16 39.78 -15.18
C GLN A 53 -35.84 38.55 -14.54
N ALA A 54 -35.65 37.37 -15.13
CA ALA A 54 -35.24 36.12 -14.49
C ALA A 54 -35.04 35.00 -15.54
N PRO A 55 -34.02 34.13 -15.39
CA PRO A 55 -34.25 32.72 -15.62
C PRO A 55 -33.84 31.87 -14.42
N GLY A 56 -34.61 30.80 -14.25
CA GLY A 56 -34.64 29.93 -13.09
C GLY A 56 -33.46 28.98 -12.97
N LYS A 57 -33.18 28.63 -11.72
CA LYS A 57 -32.27 27.57 -11.29
C LYS A 57 -32.76 26.19 -11.74
N ALA A 58 -31.91 25.49 -12.48
CA ALA A 58 -31.87 24.04 -12.54
C ALA A 58 -30.49 23.57 -12.06
N GLU A 59 -30.18 23.79 -10.77
CA GLU A 59 -28.97 23.28 -10.14
C GLU A 59 -29.35 22.62 -8.81
N GLY A 60 -29.42 21.30 -8.80
CA GLY A 60 -29.71 20.55 -7.58
C GLY A 60 -29.42 19.06 -7.69
N ALA A 61 -29.41 18.50 -8.90
CA ALA A 61 -29.14 17.08 -9.12
C ALA A 61 -27.67 16.75 -9.43
N GLN A 62 -26.85 17.71 -9.91
CA GLN A 62 -25.46 17.46 -10.32
C GLN A 62 -24.43 17.55 -9.18
N ALA A 63 -24.73 18.24 -8.07
CA ALA A 63 -23.75 18.50 -7.01
C ALA A 63 -23.40 17.26 -6.17
N LYS A 64 -24.35 16.32 -5.97
CA LYS A 64 -24.09 15.08 -5.21
C LYS A 64 -23.33 14.03 -6.01
N THR A 65 -23.57 13.95 -7.32
CA THR A 65 -22.76 13.13 -8.22
C THR A 65 -21.35 13.70 -8.36
N GLY A 66 -21.19 15.03 -8.35
CA GLY A 66 -19.89 15.71 -8.39
C GLY A 66 -19.02 15.41 -7.17
N ALA A 67 -19.57 15.47 -5.96
CA ALA A 67 -18.80 15.20 -4.73
C ALA A 67 -18.37 13.73 -4.58
N LEU A 68 -19.19 12.76 -5.02
CA LEU A 68 -18.78 11.35 -5.08
C LEU A 68 -17.77 11.08 -6.20
N ARG A 69 -17.88 11.82 -7.33
CA ARG A 69 -16.89 11.77 -8.41
C ARG A 69 -15.54 12.33 -7.93
N ASP A 70 -15.54 13.44 -7.22
CA ASP A 70 -14.33 14.07 -6.68
C ASP A 70 -13.58 13.14 -5.72
N VAL A 71 -14.29 12.47 -4.80
CA VAL A 71 -13.65 11.53 -3.86
C VAL A 71 -13.16 10.26 -4.59
N SER A 72 -13.91 9.76 -5.57
CA SER A 72 -13.51 8.60 -6.37
C SER A 72 -12.34 8.90 -7.31
N GLU A 73 -12.30 10.09 -7.90
CA GLU A 73 -11.23 10.57 -8.78
C GLU A 73 -9.97 10.88 -7.94
N GLU A 74 -10.12 11.46 -6.75
CA GLU A 74 -9.01 11.69 -5.81
C GLU A 74 -8.40 10.37 -5.31
N LEU A 75 -9.24 9.38 -4.95
CA LEU A 75 -8.75 8.05 -4.57
C LEU A 75 -8.05 7.33 -5.73
N SER A 76 -8.57 7.47 -6.96
CA SER A 76 -7.93 6.91 -8.16
C SER A 76 -6.58 7.57 -8.44
N ARG A 77 -6.51 8.89 -8.25
CA ARG A 77 -5.29 9.69 -8.46
C ARG A 77 -4.24 9.41 -7.40
N GLN A 78 -4.64 9.16 -6.15
CA GLN A 78 -3.75 8.68 -5.09
C GLN A 78 -3.21 7.28 -5.38
N LEU A 79 -4.06 6.36 -5.88
CA LEU A 79 -3.61 5.02 -6.27
C LEU A 79 -2.63 5.06 -7.45
N GLU A 80 -2.84 5.95 -8.42
CA GLU A 80 -1.94 6.12 -9.57
C GLU A 80 -0.60 6.75 -9.18
N ASP A 81 -0.58 7.68 -8.22
CA ASP A 81 0.66 8.28 -7.70
C ASP A 81 1.51 7.25 -6.92
N ILE A 82 0.84 6.40 -6.13
CA ILE A 82 1.48 5.25 -5.45
C ILE A 82 2.05 4.30 -6.51
N LEU A 83 1.28 3.91 -7.53
CA LEU A 83 1.77 3.01 -8.57
C LEU A 83 2.92 3.62 -9.37
N SER A 84 2.89 4.92 -9.66
CA SER A 84 3.95 5.62 -10.39
C SER A 84 5.26 5.65 -9.60
N THR A 85 5.19 5.91 -8.29
CA THR A 85 6.37 5.95 -7.40
C THR A 85 7.15 4.63 -7.37
N TYR A 86 6.46 3.50 -7.53
CA TYR A 86 7.07 2.17 -7.47
C TYR A 86 7.23 1.47 -8.84
N CYS A 87 6.56 1.94 -9.91
CA CYS A 87 6.72 1.39 -11.26
C CYS A 87 7.93 1.96 -12.04
N ILE A 88 8.48 3.10 -11.62
CA ILE A 88 9.62 3.74 -12.32
C ILE A 88 10.92 2.91 -12.22
N ASP A 89 11.09 2.12 -11.16
CA ASP A 89 12.32 1.35 -10.91
C ASP A 89 12.44 0.05 -11.73
N ASN A 90 11.36 -0.42 -12.38
CA ASN A 90 11.39 -1.67 -13.13
C ASN A 90 11.89 -1.53 -14.58
N ASN A 91 12.03 -0.30 -15.11
CA ASN A 91 12.43 -0.05 -16.50
C ASN A 91 13.82 0.61 -16.65
N GLN A 92 14.58 0.78 -15.56
CA GLN A 92 15.90 1.43 -15.61
C GLN A 92 16.97 0.54 -14.95
N GLY A 93 17.20 -0.63 -15.55
CA GLY A 93 18.26 -1.55 -15.16
C GLY A 93 19.03 -2.08 -16.38
N GLY A 94 19.96 -1.29 -16.90
CA GLY A 94 21.07 -1.77 -17.74
C GLY A 94 21.24 -1.06 -19.09
N PRO A 95 22.40 -0.42 -19.37
CA PRO A 95 22.76 -0.02 -20.73
C PRO A 95 23.09 -1.28 -21.53
N GLY A 96 22.22 -1.64 -22.48
CA GLY A 96 22.53 -2.63 -23.50
C GLY A 96 23.55 -2.04 -24.47
N GLU A 97 24.75 -2.59 -24.47
CA GLU A 97 25.73 -2.34 -25.53
C GLU A 97 25.20 -2.90 -26.85
N ASP A 98 25.23 -2.05 -27.88
CA ASP A 98 25.00 -2.41 -29.27
C ASP A 98 25.93 -3.54 -29.69
N GLY A 99 25.34 -4.68 -30.05
CA GLY A 99 26.02 -5.85 -30.60
C GLY A 99 25.11 -6.58 -31.56
N ALA A 100 24.86 -5.95 -32.71
CA ALA A 100 24.17 -6.57 -33.83
C ALA A 100 24.94 -7.80 -34.35
N GLN A 101 24.30 -8.97 -34.35
CA GLN A 101 24.40 -9.96 -35.43
C GLN A 101 23.20 -10.92 -35.33
N GLY A 102 22.50 -11.08 -36.45
CA GLY A 102 21.23 -11.78 -36.54
C GLY A 102 21.31 -13.25 -36.95
N GLU A 103 20.09 -13.71 -37.26
CA GLU A 103 19.63 -14.96 -37.90
C GLU A 103 19.03 -16.07 -37.00
N PRO A 104 17.99 -16.79 -37.49
CA PRO A 104 16.85 -17.23 -36.69
C PRO A 104 16.55 -18.75 -36.74
N GLY A 105 15.68 -19.21 -35.82
CA GLY A 105 14.79 -20.39 -35.90
C GLY A 105 15.48 -21.77 -35.93
N GLU A 106 14.99 -22.85 -35.33
CA GLU A 106 13.78 -23.18 -34.59
C GLU A 106 14.05 -24.55 -33.88
N PRO A 107 13.07 -25.35 -33.39
CA PRO A 107 13.00 -25.82 -32.00
C PRO A 107 13.28 -27.32 -31.80
N GLU A 108 13.47 -27.76 -30.55
CA GLU A 108 13.20 -29.12 -30.00
C GLU A 108 13.53 -29.09 -28.49
N ASP A 109 12.99 -29.86 -27.57
CA ASP A 109 11.73 -30.59 -27.37
C ASP A 109 11.81 -31.06 -25.89
N ALA A 110 10.68 -31.47 -25.34
CA ALA A 110 10.54 -32.38 -24.19
C ALA A 110 10.93 -31.91 -22.77
N GLU A 111 9.86 -31.62 -22.01
CA GLU A 111 9.53 -32.29 -20.74
C GLU A 111 10.64 -32.56 -19.69
N LYS A 112 10.52 -31.89 -18.53
CA LYS A 112 10.06 -32.56 -17.28
C LYS A 112 9.99 -31.58 -16.09
N SER A 113 8.76 -31.37 -15.64
CA SER A 113 8.45 -31.09 -14.24
C SER A 113 8.87 -32.25 -13.33
N ARG A 114 9.14 -31.94 -12.05
CA ARG A 114 9.31 -32.80 -10.83
C ARG A 114 10.75 -32.77 -10.27
N THR A 115 11.04 -32.47 -9.01
CA THR A 115 10.25 -32.31 -7.77
C THR A 115 11.19 -31.66 -6.74
N TYR A 116 10.72 -30.69 -5.95
CA TYR A 116 11.35 -30.38 -4.66
C TYR A 116 10.33 -30.76 -3.58
N ALA A 117 10.56 -31.90 -2.93
CA ALA A 117 9.81 -32.34 -1.75
C ALA A 117 10.78 -32.45 -0.57
N SER A 118 10.46 -31.62 0.42
CA SER A 118 10.86 -31.54 1.83
C SER A 118 11.65 -32.68 2.47
N ARG A 119 12.57 -32.31 3.38
CA ARG A 119 12.61 -32.92 4.73
C ARG A 119 13.34 -32.05 5.78
N ASN A 120 12.66 -31.84 6.91
CA ASN A 120 13.14 -31.25 8.16
C ASN A 120 14.05 -32.22 8.96
N GLY A 121 14.98 -31.67 9.77
CA GLY A 121 15.16 -32.01 11.19
C GLY A 121 16.34 -32.89 11.66
N GLU A 122 17.34 -32.23 12.27
CA GLU A 122 18.22 -32.63 13.43
C GLU A 122 19.30 -33.75 13.29
N PRO A 123 20.32 -33.87 14.21
CA PRO A 123 21.43 -32.92 14.52
C PRO A 123 22.85 -33.59 14.60
N GLU A 124 23.93 -32.76 14.60
CA GLU A 124 25.34 -33.01 15.08
C GLU A 124 26.24 -34.05 14.32
N PRO A 125 27.60 -33.95 14.27
CA PRO A 125 28.49 -33.54 15.38
C PRO A 125 29.69 -32.61 15.11
N GLU A 126 30.11 -32.00 16.21
CA GLU A 126 31.41 -31.43 16.59
C GLU A 126 32.64 -31.89 15.80
N THR A 127 33.51 -30.92 15.44
CA THR A 127 34.93 -31.16 15.13
C THR A 127 35.80 -30.36 16.10
N PRO A 128 36.93 -30.91 16.57
CA PRO A 128 37.55 -30.48 17.82
C PRO A 128 38.40 -29.22 17.65
N VAL A 129 38.23 -28.32 18.62
CA VAL A 129 39.16 -27.24 18.95
C VAL A 129 40.38 -27.85 19.64
N VAL A 130 41.59 -27.60 19.11
CA VAL A 130 42.81 -27.65 19.93
C VAL A 130 43.32 -26.24 20.12
N ASN A 131 43.20 -25.82 21.36
CA ASN A 131 43.74 -24.63 21.95
C ASN A 131 45.25 -24.76 22.15
N GLY A 132 45.97 -23.65 22.01
CA GLY A 132 47.41 -23.56 22.29
C GLY A 132 47.85 -22.10 22.28
N GLU A 133 47.38 -21.35 23.27
CA GLU A 133 47.75 -19.96 23.53
C GLU A 133 49.27 -19.81 23.77
N LYS A 134 49.84 -18.66 23.37
CA LYS A 134 50.56 -17.66 24.22
C LYS A 134 51.68 -16.92 23.47
N GLU A 135 51.43 -15.64 23.21
CA GLU A 135 52.36 -14.52 22.90
C GLU A 135 53.54 -14.39 23.91
N PRO A 136 54.61 -13.56 23.74
CA PRO A 136 54.83 -12.48 22.75
C PRO A 136 56.27 -12.34 22.15
N SER A 137 56.38 -11.46 21.14
CA SER A 137 57.52 -10.56 20.79
C SER A 137 58.98 -11.00 21.03
N LYS A 138 59.78 -11.04 19.97
CA LYS A 138 61.03 -10.27 19.79
C LYS A 138 61.65 -10.64 18.45
N GLY A 139 62.12 -9.61 17.74
CA GLY A 139 62.47 -9.71 16.33
C GLY A 139 63.75 -10.47 16.04
N GLU A 140 63.91 -10.74 14.74
CA GLU A 140 65.17 -10.62 14.04
C GLU A 140 64.87 -10.43 12.54
N PRO A 141 65.59 -9.55 11.83
CA PRO A 141 65.52 -9.46 10.38
C PRO A 141 66.29 -10.63 9.78
N GLY A 142 65.58 -11.50 9.05
CA GLY A 142 66.19 -12.58 8.28
C GLY A 142 67.16 -12.01 7.25
N ALA A 143 68.43 -12.33 7.48
CA ALA A 143 69.58 -11.86 6.72
C ALA A 143 69.50 -12.25 5.23
N ASP A 144 69.43 -11.23 4.38
CA ASP A 144 70.04 -11.26 3.05
C ASP A 144 71.57 -11.33 3.22
N GLU A 145 72.11 -12.52 3.48
CA GLU A 145 73.51 -12.80 3.20
C GLU A 145 73.63 -13.31 1.76
N ILE A 146 73.78 -12.35 0.85
CA ILE A 146 74.51 -12.57 -0.40
C ILE A 146 75.92 -12.96 0.00
N ARG A 147 76.20 -14.27 0.05
CA ARG A 147 77.55 -14.82 0.15
C ARG A 147 78.32 -14.54 -1.13
N ALA A 148 78.81 -13.31 -1.26
CA ALA A 148 79.96 -12.96 -2.07
C ALA A 148 81.21 -13.17 -1.22
N SER A 149 81.62 -14.42 -1.01
CA SER A 149 82.86 -14.76 -0.31
C SER A 149 83.33 -16.13 -0.75
N ASP A 150 83.81 -16.23 -1.99
CA ASP A 150 84.54 -17.42 -2.46
C ASP A 150 85.81 -17.06 -3.26
N GLU A 151 86.44 -15.92 -2.95
CA GLU A 151 87.67 -15.47 -3.63
C GLU A 151 88.90 -15.44 -2.70
N VAL A 152 88.80 -15.83 -1.42
CA VAL A 152 89.90 -15.63 -0.44
C VAL A 152 90.51 -16.92 0.14
N VAL A 153 89.92 -18.11 -0.08
CA VAL A 153 90.41 -19.36 0.57
C VAL A 153 91.53 -20.08 -0.22
N ASP A 154 91.77 -19.73 -1.48
CA ASP A 154 92.68 -20.52 -2.34
C ASP A 154 94.18 -20.26 -2.08
N ARG A 155 94.55 -19.10 -1.52
CA ARG A 155 95.97 -18.74 -1.36
C ARG A 155 96.71 -19.57 -0.30
N ASP A 156 96.03 -20.13 0.69
CA ASP A 156 96.70 -20.81 1.82
C ASP A 156 96.83 -22.34 1.65
N HIS A 157 96.05 -22.94 0.76
CA HIS A 157 96.07 -24.38 0.48
C HIS A 157 97.21 -24.81 -0.49
N ARG A 158 97.81 -23.87 -1.22
CA ARG A 158 98.92 -24.14 -2.15
C ARG A 158 100.23 -24.55 -1.44
N ARG A 159 100.58 -23.88 -0.34
CA ARG A 159 101.90 -24.04 0.33
C ARG A 159 102.13 -25.43 0.97
N PRO A 160 101.13 -26.09 1.60
CA PRO A 160 101.30 -27.44 2.14
C PRO A 160 101.40 -28.53 1.05
N GLN A 161 100.76 -28.31 -0.10
CA GLN A 161 100.69 -29.27 -1.20
C GLN A 161 102.03 -29.37 -1.96
N GLU A 162 102.71 -28.23 -2.17
CA GLU A 162 104.04 -28.20 -2.78
C GLU A 162 105.10 -28.94 -1.93
N LYS A 163 105.04 -28.80 -0.60
CA LYS A 163 105.92 -29.54 0.32
C LYS A 163 105.67 -31.06 0.30
N LYS A 164 104.43 -31.51 0.08
CA LYS A 164 104.10 -32.94 -0.08
C LYS A 164 104.57 -33.50 -1.43
N LYS A 165 104.43 -32.73 -2.52
CA LYS A 165 104.94 -33.11 -3.86
C LYS A 165 106.46 -33.24 -3.88
N ALA A 166 107.18 -32.30 -3.26
CA ALA A 166 108.64 -32.35 -3.14
C ALA A 166 109.13 -33.59 -2.36
N LYS A 167 108.44 -33.95 -1.27
CA LYS A 167 108.75 -35.17 -0.50
C LYS A 167 108.41 -36.47 -1.23
N GLY A 168 107.39 -36.48 -2.09
CA GLY A 168 107.04 -37.62 -2.95
C GLY A 168 108.08 -37.87 -4.03
N LEU A 169 108.49 -36.80 -4.72
CA LEU A 169 109.54 -36.85 -5.75
C LEU A 169 110.85 -37.42 -5.20
N GLY A 170 111.26 -37.02 -3.98
CA GLY A 170 112.46 -37.56 -3.34
C GLY A 170 112.43 -39.08 -3.11
N LYS A 171 111.26 -39.65 -2.82
CA LYS A 171 111.09 -41.11 -2.67
C LYS A 171 111.16 -41.83 -4.01
N GLU A 172 110.54 -41.30 -5.05
CA GLU A 172 110.61 -41.85 -6.41
C GLU A 172 112.02 -41.81 -6.98
N ILE A 173 112.76 -40.71 -6.76
CA ILE A 173 114.15 -40.58 -7.19
C ILE A 173 115.02 -41.65 -6.53
N THR A 174 114.81 -41.90 -5.23
CA THR A 174 115.55 -42.94 -4.49
C THR A 174 115.25 -44.34 -5.04
N LEU A 175 113.97 -44.63 -5.33
CA LEU A 175 113.53 -45.91 -5.90
C LEU A 175 114.07 -46.13 -7.33
N LEU A 176 114.09 -45.08 -8.15
CA LEU A 176 114.68 -45.12 -9.48
C LEU A 176 116.19 -45.41 -9.41
N MET A 177 116.91 -44.72 -8.51
CA MET A 177 118.34 -44.93 -8.30
C MET A 177 118.66 -46.37 -7.88
N GLN A 178 117.86 -46.96 -6.97
CA GLN A 178 117.99 -48.37 -6.58
C GLN A 178 117.78 -49.32 -7.78
N THR A 179 116.78 -49.07 -8.62
CA THR A 179 116.48 -49.89 -9.81
C THR A 179 117.59 -49.80 -10.85
N LEU A 180 118.20 -48.63 -11.03
CA LEU A 180 119.33 -48.45 -11.95
C LEU A 180 120.61 -49.11 -11.44
N ASN A 181 120.81 -49.20 -10.13
CA ASN A 181 121.97 -49.88 -9.54
C ASN A 181 121.91 -51.41 -9.66
N THR A 182 120.72 -52.00 -9.85
CA THR A 182 120.55 -53.44 -10.09
C THR A 182 120.83 -53.88 -11.53
N LEU A 183 120.98 -52.93 -12.46
CA LEU A 183 121.29 -53.21 -13.86
C LEU A 183 122.81 -53.20 -14.06
N SER A 184 123.34 -54.19 -14.80
CA SER A 184 124.79 -54.45 -14.83
C SER A 184 125.50 -53.73 -15.97
N THR A 185 124.79 -53.52 -17.09
CA THR A 185 125.33 -52.88 -18.28
C THR A 185 124.86 -51.42 -18.41
N PRO A 186 125.69 -50.53 -18.94
CA PRO A 186 125.29 -49.15 -19.19
C PRO A 186 124.14 -49.07 -20.22
N GLU A 187 124.07 -49.99 -21.19
CA GLU A 187 122.96 -50.07 -22.15
C GLU A 187 121.61 -50.38 -21.47
N GLU A 188 121.56 -51.30 -20.49
CA GLU A 188 120.33 -51.62 -19.76
C GLU A 188 119.82 -50.44 -18.92
N LYS A 189 120.72 -49.72 -18.25
CA LYS A 189 120.38 -48.50 -17.47
C LYS A 189 119.79 -47.42 -18.36
N LEU A 190 120.36 -47.23 -19.55
CA LEU A 190 119.86 -46.28 -20.54
C LEU A 190 118.48 -46.70 -21.04
N ALA A 191 118.28 -47.98 -21.40
CA ALA A 191 116.99 -48.48 -21.84
C ALA A 191 115.89 -48.33 -20.77
N ALA A 192 116.21 -48.61 -19.51
CA ALA A 192 115.29 -48.43 -18.38
C ALA A 192 114.92 -46.95 -18.16
N LEU A 193 115.89 -46.03 -18.27
CA LEU A 193 115.63 -44.59 -18.21
C LEU A 193 114.76 -44.11 -19.38
N CYS A 194 115.04 -44.55 -20.60
CA CYS A 194 114.23 -44.23 -21.77
C CYS A 194 112.78 -44.72 -21.62
N LYS A 195 112.58 -45.94 -21.09
CA LYS A 195 111.25 -46.49 -20.80
C LYS A 195 110.52 -45.65 -19.75
N LYS A 196 111.18 -45.32 -18.63
CA LYS A 196 110.60 -44.47 -17.58
C LYS A 196 110.22 -43.08 -18.08
N TYR A 197 111.07 -42.48 -18.93
CA TYR A 197 110.79 -41.19 -19.54
C TYR A 197 109.60 -41.27 -20.51
N ALA A 198 109.49 -42.35 -21.30
CA ALA A 198 108.35 -42.58 -22.18
C ALA A 198 107.04 -42.76 -21.40
N GLU A 199 107.04 -43.55 -20.32
CA GLU A 199 105.90 -43.72 -19.41
C GLU A 199 105.45 -42.37 -18.82
N LEU A 200 106.39 -41.56 -18.33
CA LEU A 200 106.11 -40.23 -17.77
C LEU A 200 105.52 -39.28 -18.81
N LEU A 201 106.04 -39.29 -20.04
CA LEU A 201 105.51 -38.49 -21.15
C LEU A 201 104.07 -38.90 -21.52
N GLU A 202 103.78 -40.19 -21.51
CA GLU A 202 102.44 -40.71 -21.78
C GLU A 202 101.46 -40.37 -20.66
N GLU A 203 101.87 -40.50 -19.39
CA GLU A 203 101.06 -40.09 -18.23
C GLU A 203 100.77 -38.57 -18.24
N HIS A 204 101.76 -37.75 -18.61
CA HIS A 204 101.57 -36.32 -18.78
C HIS A 204 100.56 -36.02 -19.90
N ARG A 205 100.67 -36.68 -21.06
CA ARG A 205 99.70 -36.55 -22.17
C ARG A 205 98.29 -36.98 -21.75
N ASN A 206 98.16 -38.06 -20.99
CA ASN A 206 96.87 -38.56 -20.49
C ASN A 206 96.25 -37.62 -19.46
N SER A 207 97.04 -37.14 -18.49
CA SER A 207 96.63 -36.12 -17.52
C SER A 207 96.20 -34.82 -18.21
N GLN A 208 96.91 -34.40 -19.25
CA GLN A 208 96.56 -33.22 -20.03
C GLN A 208 95.23 -33.39 -20.78
N LYS A 209 94.94 -34.57 -21.35
CA LYS A 209 93.64 -34.89 -21.97
C LYS A 209 92.52 -34.86 -20.92
N GLN A 210 92.75 -35.45 -19.75
CA GLN A 210 91.77 -35.48 -18.67
C GLN A 210 91.48 -34.08 -18.13
N MET A 211 92.51 -33.24 -17.96
CA MET A 211 92.35 -31.84 -17.57
C MET A 211 91.49 -31.06 -18.57
N LYS A 212 91.74 -31.21 -19.89
CA LYS A 212 90.91 -30.58 -20.93
C LYS A 212 89.46 -31.07 -20.91
N LEU A 213 89.24 -32.37 -20.67
CA LEU A 213 87.90 -32.96 -20.57
C LEU A 213 87.13 -32.40 -19.36
N LEU A 214 87.79 -32.36 -18.20
CA LEU A 214 87.21 -31.80 -16.97
C LEU A 214 86.93 -30.30 -17.11
N GLN A 215 87.84 -29.55 -17.74
CA GLN A 215 87.61 -28.13 -18.03
C GLN A 215 86.38 -27.92 -18.92
N LYS A 216 86.21 -28.72 -19.98
CA LYS A 216 85.01 -28.67 -20.82
C LYS A 216 83.74 -29.00 -20.04
N LYS A 217 83.79 -30.03 -19.18
CA LYS A 217 82.66 -30.41 -18.32
C LYS A 217 82.33 -29.32 -17.30
N GLN A 218 83.32 -28.65 -16.73
CA GLN A 218 83.13 -27.50 -15.84
C GLN A 218 82.42 -26.36 -16.57
N SER A 219 82.85 -26.01 -17.79
CA SER A 219 82.16 -24.98 -18.59
C SER A 219 80.71 -25.35 -18.90
N GLN A 220 80.43 -26.62 -19.21
CA GLN A 220 79.06 -27.10 -19.44
C GLN A 220 78.19 -27.00 -18.18
N LEU A 221 78.69 -27.46 -17.03
CA LEU A 221 77.96 -27.37 -15.76
C LEU A 221 77.67 -25.92 -15.36
N VAL A 222 78.60 -24.99 -15.63
CA VAL A 222 78.36 -23.56 -15.39
C VAL A 222 77.23 -23.03 -16.27
N GLN A 223 77.23 -23.36 -17.56
CA GLN A 223 76.16 -22.96 -18.49
C GLN A 223 74.81 -23.54 -18.08
N GLU A 224 74.75 -24.83 -17.70
CA GLU A 224 73.53 -25.49 -17.23
C GLU A 224 73.02 -24.86 -15.93
N LYS A 225 73.90 -24.56 -14.98
CA LYS A 225 73.56 -23.88 -13.73
C LYS A 225 72.97 -22.49 -13.99
N ASP A 226 73.57 -21.71 -14.88
CA ASP A 226 73.04 -20.37 -15.23
C ASP A 226 71.71 -20.47 -16.00
N HIS A 227 71.56 -21.49 -16.87
CA HIS A 227 70.31 -21.79 -17.55
C HIS A 227 69.18 -22.11 -16.56
N LEU A 228 69.38 -23.08 -15.65
CA LEU A 228 68.42 -23.45 -14.61
C LEU A 228 68.12 -22.29 -13.66
N ARG A 229 69.09 -21.44 -13.34
CA ARG A 229 68.88 -20.22 -12.54
C ARG A 229 67.96 -19.23 -13.25
N GLY A 230 68.09 -19.09 -14.57
CA GLY A 230 67.21 -18.28 -15.40
C GLY A 230 65.77 -18.82 -15.41
N GLU A 231 65.61 -20.12 -15.54
CA GLU A 231 64.29 -20.78 -15.47
C GLU A 231 63.64 -20.63 -14.10
N HIS A 232 64.42 -20.82 -13.03
CA HIS A 232 63.94 -20.64 -11.66
C HIS A 232 63.43 -19.21 -11.43
N SER A 233 64.19 -18.20 -11.87
CA SER A 233 63.76 -16.80 -11.79
C SER A 233 62.43 -16.55 -12.52
N LYS A 234 62.24 -17.13 -13.71
CA LYS A 234 60.98 -17.02 -14.47
C LYS A 234 59.82 -17.72 -13.74
N ALA A 235 60.07 -18.90 -13.17
CA ALA A 235 59.08 -19.65 -12.40
C ALA A 235 58.62 -18.87 -11.15
N VAL A 236 59.54 -18.21 -10.45
CA VAL A 236 59.21 -17.35 -9.30
C VAL A 236 58.31 -16.18 -9.71
N LEU A 237 58.62 -15.48 -10.82
CA LEU A 237 57.78 -14.39 -11.32
C LEU A 237 56.38 -14.87 -11.71
N ALA A 238 56.29 -16.01 -12.41
CA ALA A 238 55.00 -16.60 -12.77
C ALA A 238 54.18 -16.98 -11.54
N ARG A 239 54.83 -17.57 -10.52
CA ARG A 239 54.20 -17.89 -9.23
C ARG A 239 53.66 -16.62 -8.56
N SER A 240 54.46 -15.56 -8.44
CA SER A 240 54.01 -14.30 -7.82
C SER A 240 52.81 -13.69 -8.56
N LYS A 241 52.78 -13.76 -9.90
CA LYS A 241 51.65 -13.28 -10.70
C LYS A 241 50.38 -14.09 -10.43
N LEU A 242 50.49 -15.42 -10.40
CA LEU A 242 49.36 -16.30 -10.08
C LEU A 242 48.87 -16.10 -8.64
N GLU A 243 49.77 -15.91 -7.67
CA GLU A 243 49.39 -15.61 -6.29
C GLU A 243 48.59 -14.29 -6.20
N SER A 244 48.99 -13.24 -6.92
CA SER A 244 48.22 -11.98 -6.97
C SER A 244 46.83 -12.20 -7.56
N LEU A 245 46.74 -12.87 -8.71
CA LEU A 245 45.47 -13.16 -9.38
C LEU A 245 44.55 -14.01 -8.50
N CYS A 246 45.08 -15.01 -7.80
CA CYS A 246 44.32 -15.82 -6.86
C CYS A 246 43.77 -14.97 -5.70
N ARG A 247 44.56 -14.05 -5.15
CA ARG A 247 44.11 -13.14 -4.08
C ARG A 247 43.02 -12.19 -4.58
N GLU A 248 43.17 -11.64 -5.78
CA GLU A 248 42.17 -10.76 -6.41
C GLU A 248 40.87 -11.52 -6.70
N LEU A 249 40.95 -12.71 -7.29
CA LEU A 249 39.79 -13.56 -7.55
C LEU A 249 39.07 -13.94 -6.24
N GLN A 250 39.82 -14.24 -5.19
CA GLN A 250 39.24 -14.50 -3.86
C GLN A 250 38.57 -13.25 -3.26
N ARG A 251 39.13 -12.05 -3.45
CA ARG A 251 38.48 -10.80 -3.04
C ARG A 251 37.19 -10.57 -3.82
N HIS A 252 37.23 -10.72 -5.14
CA HIS A 252 36.05 -10.55 -5.99
C HIS A 252 34.94 -11.54 -5.62
N ASN A 253 35.28 -12.81 -5.37
CA ASN A 253 34.30 -13.79 -4.90
C ASN A 253 33.70 -13.44 -3.53
N ARG A 254 34.46 -12.84 -2.61
CA ARG A 254 33.91 -12.36 -1.33
C ARG A 254 32.99 -11.16 -1.54
N SER A 255 33.42 -10.16 -2.32
CA SER A 255 32.59 -8.98 -2.68
C SER A 255 31.28 -9.41 -3.33
N LEU A 256 31.33 -10.31 -4.31
CA LEU A 256 30.15 -10.79 -5.03
C LEU A 256 29.17 -11.55 -4.11
N LYS A 257 29.67 -12.31 -3.14
CA LYS A 257 28.83 -12.95 -2.12
C LYS A 257 28.21 -11.92 -1.18
N GLU A 258 28.98 -10.94 -0.73
CA GLU A 258 28.51 -9.86 0.14
C GLU A 258 27.45 -9.00 -0.56
N GLU A 259 27.70 -8.59 -1.80
CA GLU A 259 26.76 -7.87 -2.66
C GLU A 259 25.50 -8.69 -2.97
N GLY A 260 25.63 -10.00 -3.19
CA GLY A 260 24.48 -10.89 -3.38
C GLY A 260 23.58 -10.96 -2.15
N VAL A 261 24.19 -11.08 -0.95
CA VAL A 261 23.46 -11.04 0.32
C VAL A 261 22.85 -9.66 0.56
N GLN A 262 23.59 -8.59 0.25
CA GLN A 262 23.14 -7.22 0.42
C GLN A 262 21.95 -6.89 -0.49
N ARG A 263 22.01 -7.26 -1.78
CA ARG A 263 20.88 -7.14 -2.71
C ARG A 263 19.65 -7.91 -2.25
N ALA A 264 19.82 -9.13 -1.75
CA ALA A 264 18.70 -9.92 -1.23
C ALA A 264 18.02 -9.23 -0.03
N ARG A 265 18.80 -8.60 0.87
CA ARG A 265 18.25 -7.82 1.98
C ARG A 265 17.49 -6.58 1.51
N GLU A 266 18.07 -5.83 0.57
CA GLU A 266 17.45 -4.62 0.02
C GLU A 266 16.12 -4.94 -0.71
N GLU A 267 16.08 -6.02 -1.50
CA GLU A 267 14.84 -6.47 -2.14
C GLU A 267 13.78 -6.91 -1.12
N GLU A 268 14.19 -7.60 -0.06
CA GLU A 268 13.28 -7.97 1.03
C GLU A 268 12.75 -6.74 1.78
N GLU A 269 13.58 -5.72 1.99
CA GLU A 269 13.18 -4.45 2.60
C GLU A 269 12.19 -3.70 1.72
N LYS A 270 12.46 -3.55 0.41
CA LYS A 270 11.51 -2.97 -0.55
C LYS A 270 10.18 -3.72 -0.56
N ARG A 271 10.22 -5.06 -0.50
CA ARG A 271 9.00 -5.88 -0.41
C ARG A 271 8.21 -5.60 0.87
N LYS A 272 8.91 -5.43 2.01
CA LYS A 272 8.29 -5.08 3.30
C LYS A 272 7.70 -3.67 3.26
N GLU A 273 8.40 -2.70 2.69
CA GLU A 273 7.92 -1.33 2.53
C GLU A 273 6.66 -1.27 1.68
N VAL A 274 6.65 -1.92 0.51
CA VAL A 274 5.47 -1.98 -0.36
C VAL A 274 4.30 -2.66 0.35
N THR A 275 4.54 -3.78 1.02
CA THR A 275 3.49 -4.49 1.77
C THR A 275 2.93 -3.62 2.91
N SER A 276 3.81 -2.95 3.66
CA SER A 276 3.43 -2.04 4.74
C SER A 276 2.61 -0.87 4.20
N HIS A 277 3.06 -0.26 3.10
CA HIS A 277 2.35 0.84 2.44
C HIS A 277 0.94 0.41 2.03
N PHE A 278 0.79 -0.73 1.34
CA PHE A 278 -0.53 -1.26 0.99
C PHE A 278 -1.41 -1.51 2.21
N GLN A 279 -0.85 -2.04 3.30
CA GLN A 279 -1.60 -2.28 4.52
C GLN A 279 -2.06 -0.97 5.17
N VAL A 280 -1.21 0.06 5.20
CA VAL A 280 -1.56 1.40 5.71
C VAL A 280 -2.67 2.00 4.86
N THR A 281 -2.53 2.03 3.53
CA THR A 281 -3.56 2.58 2.64
C THR A 281 -4.89 1.85 2.77
N LEU A 282 -4.87 0.52 2.92
CA LEU A 282 -6.08 -0.27 3.11
C LEU A 282 -6.77 0.08 4.44
N ASN A 283 -6.00 0.26 5.51
CA ASN A 283 -6.52 0.70 6.81
C ASN A 283 -7.09 2.13 6.73
N ASP A 284 -6.45 3.03 5.99
CA ASP A 284 -6.93 4.40 5.80
C ASP A 284 -8.27 4.43 5.04
N ILE A 285 -8.42 3.61 4.00
CA ILE A 285 -9.69 3.47 3.26
C ILE A 285 -10.78 2.92 4.18
N GLN A 286 -10.47 1.89 4.99
CA GLN A 286 -11.42 1.36 5.97
C GLN A 286 -11.86 2.43 6.96
N LEU A 287 -10.90 3.19 7.51
CA LEU A 287 -11.18 4.29 8.43
C LEU A 287 -12.04 5.37 7.77
N GLN A 288 -11.76 5.74 6.52
CA GLN A 288 -12.59 6.70 5.79
C GLN A 288 -14.04 6.19 5.60
N MET A 289 -14.21 4.89 5.29
CA MET A 289 -15.52 4.28 5.14
C MET A 289 -16.31 4.27 6.46
N GLU A 290 -15.65 3.95 7.57
CA GLU A 290 -16.22 4.01 8.92
C GLU A 290 -16.63 5.43 9.28
N GLN A 291 -15.74 6.42 9.09
CA GLN A 291 -16.05 7.82 9.34
C GLN A 291 -17.23 8.32 8.49
N HIS A 292 -17.30 7.92 7.21
CA HIS A 292 -18.43 8.27 6.35
C HIS A 292 -19.74 7.66 6.87
N ASN A 293 -19.71 6.39 7.28
CA ASN A 293 -20.87 5.70 7.82
C ASN A 293 -21.35 6.33 9.15
N GLU A 294 -20.41 6.75 10.02
CA GLU A 294 -20.73 7.50 11.24
C GLU A 294 -21.36 8.86 10.93
N ARG A 295 -20.79 9.65 10.01
CA ARG A 295 -21.37 10.93 9.60
C ARG A 295 -22.77 10.74 9.03
N ASN A 296 -22.97 9.72 8.20
CA ASN A 296 -24.28 9.40 7.63
C ASN A 296 -25.30 9.02 8.72
N SER A 297 -24.89 8.20 9.69
CA SER A 297 -25.73 7.81 10.83
C SER A 297 -26.12 9.02 11.68
N LYS A 298 -25.19 9.94 11.94
CA LYS A 298 -25.47 11.22 12.62
C LYS A 298 -26.49 12.07 11.87
N LEU A 299 -26.33 12.24 10.56
CA LEU A 299 -27.30 12.97 9.74
C LEU A 299 -28.69 12.32 9.74
N ARG A 300 -28.78 11.00 9.73
CA ARG A 300 -30.07 10.30 9.86
C ARG A 300 -30.70 10.57 11.22
N GLN A 301 -29.91 10.52 12.30
CA GLN A 301 -30.37 10.84 13.64
C GLN A 301 -30.88 12.29 13.74
N GLU A 302 -30.11 13.26 13.24
CA GLU A 302 -30.51 14.67 13.20
C GLU A 302 -31.81 14.89 12.40
N ASN A 303 -31.97 14.20 11.26
CA ASN A 303 -33.21 14.26 10.49
C ASN A 303 -34.42 13.72 11.26
N VAL A 304 -34.24 12.62 12.00
CA VAL A 304 -35.29 12.06 12.87
C VAL A 304 -35.62 13.05 13.98
N GLU A 305 -34.63 13.62 14.64
CA GLU A 305 -34.84 14.63 15.70
C GLU A 305 -35.56 15.89 15.17
N LEU A 306 -35.22 16.36 13.97
CA LEU A 306 -35.91 17.48 13.33
C LEU A 306 -37.36 17.14 12.98
N ALA A 307 -37.61 15.94 12.43
CA ALA A 307 -38.97 15.48 12.15
C ALA A 307 -39.81 15.39 13.44
N GLU A 308 -39.23 14.91 14.54
CA GLU A 308 -39.89 14.90 15.85
C GLU A 308 -40.19 16.30 16.38
N ARG A 309 -39.27 17.26 16.20
CA ARG A 309 -39.50 18.66 16.58
C ARG A 309 -40.64 19.29 15.78
N LEU A 310 -40.69 19.04 14.47
CA LEU A 310 -41.79 19.49 13.61
C LEU A 310 -43.11 18.85 14.03
N LYS A 311 -43.12 17.54 14.32
CA LYS A 311 -44.31 16.85 14.81
C LYS A 311 -44.84 17.47 16.11
N LYS A 312 -43.97 17.71 17.10
CA LYS A 312 -44.33 18.37 18.36
C LYS A 312 -44.89 19.79 18.13
N LEU A 313 -44.34 20.51 17.15
CA LEU A 313 -44.84 21.84 16.80
C LEU A 313 -46.25 21.77 16.21
N ILE A 314 -46.50 20.84 15.30
CA ILE A 314 -47.84 20.59 14.73
C ILE A 314 -48.83 20.24 15.84
N GLU A 315 -48.50 19.29 16.72
CA GLU A 315 -49.33 18.90 17.86
C GLU A 315 -49.66 20.10 18.78
N GLN A 316 -48.70 21.02 18.99
CA GLN A 316 -48.95 22.26 19.74
C GLN A 316 -49.91 23.22 19.03
N TYR A 317 -49.83 23.33 17.70
CA TYR A 317 -50.74 24.16 16.92
C TYR A 317 -52.15 23.57 16.90
N GLU A 318 -52.29 22.26 16.70
CA GLU A 318 -53.56 21.55 16.77
C GLU A 318 -54.23 21.79 18.14
N LEU A 319 -53.46 21.68 19.23
CA LEU A 319 -53.98 21.93 20.58
C LEU A 319 -54.41 23.39 20.79
N ARG A 320 -53.68 24.36 20.23
CA ARG A 320 -54.07 25.79 20.29
C ARG A 320 -55.31 26.05 19.46
N GLU A 321 -55.41 25.48 18.27
CA GLU A 321 -56.57 25.60 17.39
C GLU A 321 -57.82 25.04 18.09
N GLU A 322 -57.72 23.87 18.72
CA GLU A 322 -58.80 23.33 19.55
C GLU A 322 -59.21 24.27 20.70
N HIS A 323 -58.24 24.95 21.33
CA HIS A 323 -58.54 25.91 22.38
C HIS A 323 -59.28 27.14 21.84
N ILE A 324 -58.82 27.67 20.70
CA ILE A 324 -59.46 28.80 20.01
C ILE A 324 -60.89 28.42 19.62
N ASP A 325 -61.12 27.23 19.06
CA ASP A 325 -62.45 26.72 18.73
C ASP A 325 -63.36 26.65 19.96
N LYS A 326 -62.84 26.19 21.11
CA LYS A 326 -63.58 26.17 22.37
C LYS A 326 -63.95 27.58 22.84
N VAL A 327 -63.03 28.54 22.75
CA VAL A 327 -63.29 29.96 23.08
C VAL A 327 -64.30 30.57 22.11
N PHE A 328 -64.19 30.27 20.82
CA PHE A 328 -65.11 30.76 19.79
C PHE A 328 -66.53 30.25 20.05
N LYS A 329 -66.71 28.96 20.30
CA LYS A 329 -68.00 28.37 20.72
C LYS A 329 -68.55 29.02 21.99
N HIS A 330 -67.69 29.28 22.99
CA HIS A 330 -68.11 29.97 24.21
C HIS A 330 -68.59 31.40 23.93
N LYS A 331 -67.89 32.15 23.06
CA LYS A 331 -68.26 33.51 22.66
C LYS A 331 -69.55 33.56 21.85
N ASP A 332 -69.73 32.60 20.94
CA ASP A 332 -70.96 32.47 20.16
C ASP A 332 -72.17 32.18 21.05
N LEU A 333 -72.06 31.23 21.99
CA LEU A 333 -73.11 30.96 22.99
C LEU A 333 -73.38 32.20 23.87
N GLN A 334 -72.34 32.94 24.24
CA GLN A 334 -72.50 34.18 25.01
C GLN A 334 -73.24 35.26 24.19
N GLN A 335 -72.95 35.39 22.90
CA GLN A 335 -73.63 36.31 21.98
C GLN A 335 -75.11 35.93 21.83
N GLN A 336 -75.40 34.65 21.56
CA GLN A 336 -76.77 34.14 21.48
C GLN A 336 -77.58 34.44 22.76
N LEU A 337 -76.95 34.34 23.93
CA LEU A 337 -77.59 34.69 25.21
C LEU A 337 -77.93 36.19 25.31
N VAL A 338 -77.04 37.07 24.83
CA VAL A 338 -77.28 38.52 24.83
C VAL A 338 -78.38 38.88 23.83
N ASP A 339 -78.36 38.29 22.64
CA ASP A 339 -79.37 38.52 21.60
C ASP A 339 -80.75 38.05 22.06
N ALA A 340 -80.84 36.88 22.71
CA ALA A 340 -82.09 36.39 23.30
C ALA A 340 -82.62 37.34 24.40
N LYS A 341 -81.75 37.87 25.26
CA LYS A 341 -82.14 38.87 26.28
C LYS A 341 -82.62 40.18 25.65
N LEU A 342 -81.97 40.62 24.57
CA LEU A 342 -82.37 41.80 23.83
C LEU A 342 -83.75 41.60 23.19
N GLN A 343 -83.98 40.46 22.53
CA GLN A 343 -85.27 40.10 21.95
C GLN A 343 -86.36 40.06 23.02
N GLN A 344 -86.11 39.40 24.15
CA GLN A 344 -87.05 39.39 25.29
C GLN A 344 -87.38 40.82 25.77
N ALA A 345 -86.39 41.71 25.89
CA ALA A 345 -86.61 43.10 26.28
C ALA A 345 -87.41 43.91 25.23
N GLN A 346 -87.14 43.68 23.94
CA GLN A 346 -87.88 44.30 22.84
C GLN A 346 -89.34 43.84 22.80
N GLU A 347 -89.59 42.54 23.03
CA GLU A 347 -90.93 41.98 23.13
C GLU A 347 -91.69 42.61 24.32
N MET A 348 -91.06 42.69 25.49
CA MET A 348 -91.65 43.37 26.67
C MET A 348 -91.95 44.85 26.40
N LEU A 349 -91.06 45.57 25.70
CA LEU A 349 -91.28 46.95 25.30
C LEU A 349 -92.46 47.07 24.34
N LYS A 350 -92.52 46.21 23.31
CA LYS A 350 -93.62 46.17 22.35
C LYS A 350 -94.94 45.85 23.02
N GLU A 351 -94.97 44.88 23.94
CA GLU A 351 -96.16 44.60 24.73
C GLU A 351 -96.59 45.81 25.57
N ALA A 352 -95.65 46.53 26.18
CA ALA A 352 -95.93 47.74 26.94
C ALA A 352 -96.45 48.88 26.04
N GLU A 353 -95.86 49.08 24.86
CA GLU A 353 -96.33 50.03 23.85
C GLU A 353 -97.73 49.67 23.35
N GLU A 354 -98.00 48.39 23.08
CA GLU A 354 -99.32 47.91 22.71
C GLU A 354 -100.32 48.07 23.85
N ARG A 355 -99.94 47.81 25.11
CA ARG A 355 -100.79 48.09 26.30
C ARG A 355 -101.10 49.58 26.39
N HIS A 356 -100.10 50.45 26.28
CA HIS A 356 -100.26 51.90 26.26
C HIS A 356 -101.11 52.38 25.09
N GLN A 357 -100.97 51.76 23.92
CA GLN A 357 -101.77 52.07 22.75
C GLN A 357 -103.23 51.65 22.96
N ARG A 358 -103.49 50.45 23.52
CA ARG A 358 -104.82 50.02 23.94
C ARG A 358 -105.43 51.00 24.96
N GLU A 359 -104.65 51.49 25.93
CA GLU A 359 -105.09 52.51 26.89
C GLU A 359 -105.40 53.85 26.21
N LYS A 360 -104.55 54.32 25.29
CA LYS A 360 -104.80 55.54 24.48
C LYS A 360 -106.05 55.41 23.62
N ASP A 361 -106.26 54.28 22.98
CA ASP A 361 -107.43 54.03 22.14
C ASP A 361 -108.68 53.91 23.01
N PHE A 362 -108.60 53.31 24.19
CA PHE A 362 -109.66 53.33 25.19
C PHE A 362 -110.03 54.76 25.62
N VAL A 363 -109.04 55.64 25.86
CA VAL A 363 -109.27 57.07 26.16
C VAL A 363 -109.85 57.83 24.96
N ARG A 364 -109.41 57.53 23.73
CA ARG A 364 -109.86 58.20 22.50
C ARG A 364 -111.27 57.78 22.07
N LEU A 365 -111.64 56.51 22.27
CA LEU A 365 -112.97 55.96 22.02
C LEU A 365 -113.93 56.18 23.20
N GLY A 366 -113.39 56.47 24.39
CA GLY A 366 -114.11 57.07 25.51
C GLY A 366 -114.65 58.46 25.18
N PRO A 367 -115.65 58.92 25.94
CA PRO A 367 -117.05 59.18 25.60
C PRO A 367 -117.36 59.98 24.32
N ARG A 368 -116.65 59.77 23.20
CA ARG A 368 -117.03 60.29 21.87
C ARG A 368 -117.85 59.28 21.06
N GLY A 369 -117.60 57.98 21.23
CA GLY A 369 -118.42 56.91 20.62
C GLY A 369 -119.78 56.73 21.29
N TRP A 370 -119.87 56.96 22.61
CA TRP A 370 -121.13 56.91 23.35
C TRP A 370 -122.07 58.04 22.92
N GLY A 371 -121.56 59.24 22.65
CA GLY A 371 -122.36 60.33 22.11
C GLY A 371 -122.96 59.99 20.74
N ALA A 372 -122.21 59.32 19.86
CA ALA A 372 -122.69 58.92 18.53
C ALA A 372 -123.73 57.78 18.60
N TRP A 373 -123.53 56.78 19.46
CA TRP A 373 -124.53 55.71 19.68
C TRP A 373 -125.79 56.23 20.37
N VAL A 374 -125.66 57.15 21.32
CA VAL A 374 -126.80 57.84 21.95
C VAL A 374 -127.54 58.69 20.92
N LEU A 375 -126.83 59.45 20.06
CA LEU A 375 -127.47 60.20 18.97
C LEU A 375 -128.19 59.28 17.97
N ALA A 376 -127.56 58.16 17.57
CA ALA A 376 -128.18 57.19 16.67
C ALA A 376 -129.43 56.54 17.31
N TYR A 377 -129.38 56.20 18.60
CA TYR A 377 -130.53 55.68 19.34
C TYR A 377 -131.66 56.73 19.46
N LEU A 378 -131.32 58.00 19.74
CA LEU A 378 -132.28 59.11 19.73
C LEU A 378 -132.88 59.36 18.35
N ILE A 379 -132.10 59.25 17.27
CA ILE A 379 -132.59 59.43 15.89
C ILE A 379 -133.51 58.27 15.48
N VAL A 380 -133.14 57.02 15.78
CA VAL A 380 -134.02 55.85 15.52
C VAL A 380 -135.30 55.97 16.33
N ARG A 381 -135.22 56.39 17.61
CA ARG A 381 -136.41 56.61 18.44
C ARG A 381 -137.27 57.78 17.92
N PHE A 382 -136.64 58.87 17.45
CA PHE A 382 -137.34 60.03 16.88
C PHE A 382 -138.03 59.72 15.54
N VAL A 383 -137.40 58.91 14.69
CA VAL A 383 -138.01 58.43 13.43
C VAL A 383 -139.14 57.44 13.72
N GLN A 384 -139.00 56.58 14.73
CA GLN A 384 -140.11 55.78 15.23
C GLN A 384 -141.26 56.66 15.71
N GLU A 385 -141.05 57.92 16.13
CA GLU A 385 -142.06 58.73 16.83
C GLU A 385 -142.81 59.80 15.98
N LYS A 386 -142.26 60.34 14.87
CA LYS A 386 -142.84 61.57 14.27
C LYS A 386 -143.30 61.66 12.79
N LEU A 387 -143.22 60.63 11.94
CA LEU A 387 -143.92 60.66 10.64
C LEU A 387 -145.01 59.57 10.50
N LEU A 388 -146.17 60.07 10.13
CA LEU A 388 -147.45 59.48 9.76
C LEU A 388 -148.32 58.68 10.78
N PRO A 389 -149.61 59.09 10.91
CA PRO A 389 -150.12 59.62 12.17
C PRO A 389 -151.67 59.53 12.23
N GLY A 390 -152.22 58.45 12.74
CA GLY A 390 -153.59 58.50 13.22
C GLY A 390 -153.92 57.49 14.29
N GLU A 391 -153.11 57.30 15.33
CA GLU A 391 -151.73 57.73 15.56
C GLU A 391 -150.96 56.47 15.91
N THR A 392 -150.84 55.59 14.92
CA THR A 392 -150.05 54.36 14.97
C THR A 392 -148.64 54.65 15.52
N LYS A 393 -148.35 54.23 16.76
CA LYS A 393 -146.98 54.10 17.27
C LYS A 393 -146.83 53.37 18.61
N ALA A 394 -145.73 52.60 18.65
CA ALA A 394 -144.89 52.22 19.78
C ALA A 394 -145.32 51.04 20.69
N LEU A 395 -144.73 49.85 20.46
CA LEU A 395 -143.65 49.25 21.27
C LEU A 395 -143.58 47.71 21.06
N LEU A 396 -142.69 47.28 20.16
CA LEU A 396 -142.00 45.97 20.12
C LEU A 396 -140.57 46.25 19.63
N PRO A 397 -139.56 45.40 19.91
CA PRO A 397 -139.63 44.07 20.52
C PRO A 397 -139.14 43.99 21.98
#